data_AF-A0A067P3J7-F1
#
_entry.id   AF-A0A067P3J7-F1
#
_cell.length_a   1.000
_cell.length_b   1.000
_cell.length_c   1.000
_cell.angle_alpha   90.00
_cell.angle_beta   90.00
_cell.angle_gamma   90.00
#
_symmetry.space_group_name_H-M   'P 1'
#
loop_
_entity.id
_entity.type
_entity.pdbx_description
1 polymer ?
#
loop_
_entity_poly.entity_id
_entity_poly.type
_entity_poly.pdbx_seq_one_letter_code
_entity_poly.pdbx_strand_id
1 'polypeptide(L)'
;FDLLATIGPYQYAELELRGLRLRFPYMPGTLCALSGYVIKHSVLPSDGERVCYTYFMEDRVLCRLGVPTAPPVRVDRFGACHT
;
A
#
# COMPACT_ATOMS: atom_id res chain seq x y z
N PHE A 1 -1.65 8.02 -3.41
CA PHE A 1 -2.16 6.88 -2.61
C PHE A 1 -2.19 5.66 -3.51
N ASP A 2 -2.18 4.48 -2.92
CA ASP A 2 -2.15 3.21 -3.62
C ASP A 2 -3.42 2.44 -3.28
N LEU A 3 -4.10 2.00 -4.32
CA LEU A 3 -5.28 1.14 -4.24
C LEU A 3 -4.88 -0.23 -4.78
N LEU A 4 -4.80 -1.20 -3.88
CA LEU A 4 -4.40 -2.56 -4.16
C LEU A 4 -5.65 -3.44 -4.21
N ALA A 5 -5.86 -4.14 -5.31
CA ALA A 5 -6.89 -5.16 -5.43
C ALA A 5 -6.23 -6.51 -5.69
N THR A 6 -6.60 -7.53 -4.93
CA THR A 6 -6.03 -8.87 -5.11
C THR A 6 -7.11 -9.88 -5.49
N ILE A 7 -6.81 -10.71 -6.48
CA ILE A 7 -7.71 -11.73 -7.00
C ILE A 7 -6.93 -13.01 -7.30
N GLY A 8 -7.67 -14.09 -7.55
CA GLY A 8 -7.11 -15.39 -7.91
C GLY A 8 -7.31 -16.45 -6.84
N PRO A 9 -7.12 -17.73 -7.18
CA PRO A 9 -7.26 -18.84 -6.25
C PRO A 9 -5.98 -18.98 -5.42
N TYR A 10 -5.91 -18.25 -4.30
CA TYR A 10 -4.81 -18.37 -3.34
C TYR A 10 -5.32 -18.39 -1.89
N GLN A 11 -4.47 -18.86 -0.98
CA GLN A 11 -4.73 -18.93 0.46
C GLN A 11 -3.55 -18.36 1.26
N TYR A 12 -3.80 -18.12 2.56
CA TYR A 12 -2.78 -17.74 3.56
C TYR A 12 -1.96 -16.48 3.24
N ALA A 13 -2.50 -15.53 2.48
CA ALA A 13 -1.81 -14.24 2.28
C ALA A 13 -2.07 -13.28 3.44
N GLU A 14 -1.02 -12.58 3.84
CA GLU A 14 -1.07 -11.50 4.84
C GLU A 14 -0.47 -10.21 4.28
N LEU A 15 -1.16 -9.09 4.51
CA LEU A 15 -0.64 -7.75 4.27
C LEU A 15 0.02 -7.24 5.55
N GLU A 16 1.30 -6.92 5.48
CA GLU A 16 2.09 -6.39 6.58
C GLU A 16 2.34 -4.89 6.40
N LEU A 17 1.93 -4.09 7.38
CA LEU A 17 2.25 -2.66 7.47
C LEU A 17 3.47 -2.49 8.38
N ARG A 18 4.68 -2.61 7.81
CA ARG A 18 5.95 -2.70 8.56
C ARG A 18 6.18 -1.55 9.54
N GLY A 19 5.80 -0.32 9.16
CA GLY A 19 5.92 0.85 10.04
C GLY A 19 5.00 0.82 11.26
N LEU A 20 3.89 0.06 11.19
CA LEU A 20 2.87 -0.04 12.22
C LEU A 20 2.92 -1.37 12.98
N ARG A 21 3.72 -2.33 12.53
CA ARG A 21 3.78 -3.71 13.06
C ARG A 21 2.40 -4.40 13.08
N LEU A 22 1.56 -4.06 12.10
CA LEU A 22 0.23 -4.66 11.92
C LEU A 22 0.25 -5.64 10.76
N ARG A 23 -0.51 -6.73 10.91
CA ARG A 23 -0.74 -7.74 9.88
C ARG A 23 -2.23 -7.99 9.75
N PHE A 24 -2.67 -8.15 8.50
CA PHE A 24 -4.07 -8.36 8.18
C PHE A 24 -4.21 -9.52 7.18
N PRO A 25 -5.24 -10.36 7.32
CA PRO A 25 -5.61 -11.30 6.27
C PRO A 25 -5.83 -10.56 4.95
N TYR A 26 -5.15 -10.97 3.88
CA TYR A 26 -5.24 -10.34 2.57
C TYR A 26 -5.85 -11.30 1.57
N MET A 27 -7.14 -11.60 1.75
CA MET A 27 -7.85 -12.68 1.07
C MET A 27 -8.26 -12.32 -0.36
N PRO A 28 -8.48 -13.32 -1.24
CA PRO A 28 -8.96 -13.06 -2.59
C PRO A 28 -10.20 -12.17 -2.58
N GLY A 29 -10.22 -11.15 -3.44
CA GLY A 29 -11.28 -10.14 -3.49
C GLY A 29 -11.10 -8.97 -2.53
N THR A 30 -9.99 -8.90 -1.77
CA THR A 30 -9.72 -7.76 -0.88
C THR A 30 -9.25 -6.54 -1.67
N LEU A 31 -9.82 -5.38 -1.33
CA LEU A 31 -9.38 -4.07 -1.77
C LEU A 31 -8.73 -3.34 -0.59
N CYS A 32 -7.50 -2.84 -0.76
CA CYS A 32 -6.78 -2.09 0.25
C CYS A 32 -6.41 -0.71 -0.29
N ALA A 33 -6.92 0.34 0.34
CA ALA A 33 -6.52 1.71 0.07
C ALA A 33 -5.53 2.15 1.15
N LEU A 34 -4.30 2.45 0.75
CA LEU A 34 -3.25 2.90 1.67
C LEU A 34 -2.41 4.00 1.00
N SER A 35 -1.62 4.73 1.78
CA SER A 35 -0.64 5.66 1.21
C SER A 35 0.72 4.99 1.19
N GLY A 36 1.22 4.54 0.02
CA GLY A 36 2.56 3.96 -0.09
C GLY A 36 3.69 4.93 0.26
N TYR A 37 3.43 6.24 0.19
CA TYR A 37 4.37 7.27 0.62
C TYR A 37 4.54 7.30 2.14
N VAL A 38 3.45 7.07 2.90
CA VAL A 38 3.43 7.18 4.36
C VAL A 38 3.65 5.80 5.01
N ILE A 39 3.05 4.76 4.44
CA ILE A 39 2.97 3.42 5.01
C ILE A 39 3.79 2.46 4.16
N LYS A 40 4.93 2.03 4.72
CA LYS A 40 5.69 0.90 4.19
C LYS A 40 4.88 -0.39 4.38
N HIS A 41 4.44 -0.97 3.27
CA HIS A 41 3.66 -2.20 3.24
C HIS A 41 4.40 -3.29 2.47
N SER A 42 4.13 -4.56 2.81
CA SER A 42 4.57 -5.72 2.04
C SER A 42 3.53 -6.83 2.14
N VAL A 43 3.51 -7.73 1.15
CA VAL A 43 2.65 -8.92 1.22
C VAL A 43 3.54 -10.14 1.44
N LEU A 44 3.16 -10.95 2.42
CA LEU A 44 3.83 -12.23 2.72
C LEU A 44 3.57 -13.26 1.60
N PRO A 45 4.38 -14.34 1.53
CA PRO A 45 4.12 -15.46 0.62
C PRO A 45 2.70 -16.00 0.78
N SER A 46 2.12 -16.46 -0.32
CA SER A 46 0.78 -17.06 -0.35
C SER A 46 0.83 -18.35 -1.15
N ASP A 47 -0.07 -19.28 -0.81
CA ASP A 47 -0.18 -20.55 -1.52
C ASP A 47 -1.19 -20.43 -2.66
N GLY A 48 -0.78 -20.75 -3.89
CA GLY A 48 -1.62 -20.67 -5.08
C GLY A 48 -1.34 -19.45 -5.96
N GLU A 49 -2.23 -19.20 -6.92
CA GLU A 49 -2.07 -18.13 -7.91
C GLU A 49 -2.71 -16.83 -7.42
N ARG A 50 -1.87 -15.82 -7.21
CA ARG A 50 -2.30 -14.49 -6.77
C ARG A 50 -1.94 -13.44 -7.81
N VAL A 51 -2.95 -12.72 -8.27
CA VAL A 51 -2.80 -11.51 -9.08
C VAL A 51 -3.12 -10.30 -8.21
N CYS A 52 -2.30 -9.27 -8.31
CA CYS A 52 -2.51 -7.99 -7.61
C CYS A 52 -2.55 -6.86 -8.65
N TYR A 53 -3.65 -6.13 -8.69
CA TYR A 53 -3.75 -4.86 -9.39
C TYR A 53 -3.39 -3.75 -8.42
N THR A 54 -2.51 -2.85 -8.86
CA THR A 54 -2.14 -1.65 -8.11
C THR A 54 -2.50 -0.42 -8.92
N TYR A 55 -3.31 0.46 -8.35
CA TYR A 55 -3.57 1.79 -8.86
C TYR A 55 -2.90 2.78 -7.93
N PHE A 56 -1.81 3.38 -8.38
CA PHE A 56 -1.09 4.39 -7.61
C PHE A 56 -1.27 5.76 -8.26
N MET A 57 -1.51 6.77 -7.43
CA MET A 57 -1.49 8.17 -7.84
C MET A 57 -0.15 8.77 -7.45
N GLU A 58 0.67 9.06 -8.47
CA GLU A 58 1.97 9.72 -8.32
C GLU A 58 1.89 11.14 -8.89
N ASP A 59 2.41 12.11 -8.15
CA ASP A 59 2.40 13.53 -8.53
C ASP A 59 3.03 13.75 -9.91
N ARG A 60 4.09 13.00 -10.26
CA ARG A 60 4.72 13.10 -11.58
C ARG A 60 3.77 12.71 -12.72
N VAL A 61 2.96 11.67 -12.52
CA VAL A 61 1.97 11.22 -13.49
C VAL A 61 0.85 12.24 -13.62
N LEU A 62 0.35 12.75 -12.49
CA LEU A 62 -0.71 13.76 -12.45
C LEU A 62 -0.26 15.09 -13.08
N CYS A 63 0.94 15.57 -12.75
CA CYS A 63 1.55 16.75 -13.36
C CYS A 63 1.70 16.60 -14.87
N ARG A 64 2.15 15.43 -15.35
CA ARG A 64 2.26 15.15 -16.80
C ARG A 64 0.90 15.19 -17.50
N LEU A 65 -0.16 14.78 -16.80
CA LEU A 65 -1.53 14.78 -17.32
C LEU A 65 -2.26 16.13 -17.11
N GLY A 66 -1.59 17.13 -16.53
CA GLY A 66 -2.18 18.44 -16.24
C GLY A 66 -3.30 18.40 -15.20
N VAL A 67 -3.37 17.33 -14.40
CA VAL A 67 -4.37 17.20 -13.34
C VAL A 67 -3.92 18.05 -12.15
N PRO A 68 -4.74 19.00 -11.65
CA PRO A 68 -4.40 19.78 -10.47
C PRO A 68 -4.15 18.86 -9.27
N THR A 69 -2.99 19.00 -8.64
CA THR A 69 -2.63 18.22 -7.45
C THR A 69 -2.77 19.07 -6.19
N ALA A 70 -3.19 18.43 -5.09
CA ALA A 70 -3.09 19.02 -3.76
C ALA A 70 -1.59 19.14 -3.37
N PRO A 71 -1.23 20.02 -2.43
CA PRO A 71 0.13 20.07 -1.90
C PRO A 71 0.53 18.68 -1.35
N PRO A 72 1.82 18.30 -1.51
CA PRO A 72 2.28 16.97 -1.11
C PRO A 72 2.05 16.73 0.38
N VAL A 73 1.73 15.49 0.73
CA VAL A 73 1.58 15.07 2.13
C VAL A 73 2.91 15.32 2.85
N ARG A 74 2.88 16.21 3.84
CA ARG A 74 4.00 16.38 4.77
C ARG A 74 4.02 15.21 5.74
N VAL A 75 5.12 14.47 5.74
CA VAL A 75 5.36 13.38 6.69
C VAL A 75 6.36 13.88 7.72
N ASP A 76 5.88 14.13 8.92
CA ASP A 76 6.74 14.46 10.05
C ASP A 76 7.46 13.19 10.51
N ARG A 77 8.80 13.22 10.52
CA ARG A 77 9.61 12.11 11.02
C ARG A 77 9.78 12.27 12.53
N PHE A 78 8.87 11.70 13.30
CA PHE A 78 9.07 11.53 14.74
C PHE A 78 10.04 10.37 14.98
N GLY A 79 11.33 10.69 15.08
CA GLY A 79 12.34 9.74 15.56
C GLY A 79 12.17 9.51 17.05
N ALA A 80 11.99 8.26 17.47
CA ALA A 80 12.01 7.88 18.88
C ALA A 80 13.42 8.16 19.44
N CYS A 81 13.52 9.15 20.32
CA CYS A 81 14.67 9.34 21.18
C CYS A 81 14.63 8.22 22.23
N HIS A 82 15.34 7.13 21.98
CA HIS A 82 15.60 6.13 23.00
C HIS A 82 16.73 6.65 23.89
N THR A 83 16.38 6.86 25.16
CA THR A 83 17.30 7.05 26.30
C THR A 83 17.87 5.72 26.74
#